data_AF-A0A1E1W3M8-F1
#
_entry.id   AF-A0A1E1W3M8-F1
#
_cell.length_a   1.000
_cell.length_b   1.000
_cell.length_c   1.000
_cell.angle_alpha   90.00
_cell.angle_beta   90.00
_cell.angle_gamma   90.00
#
_symmetry.space_group_name_H-M   'P 1'
#
loop_
_entity.id
_entity.type
_entity.pdbx_description
1 polymer ?
#
loop_
_entity_poly.entity_id
_entity_poly.type
_entity_poly.pdbx_seq_one_letter_code
_entity_poly.pdbx_strand_id
1 'polypeptide(L)'
;MRINNNFIYLVKCGNRNISIISQKQTIRRHHHGIPFVDLFKRTTGQTVSENYLQNLKKKHPLLYTLSHDRLQCTLQILKKFDITTEDACYDPHVFTMNPITMDNYGEILKECGFVKIMPKHIIRYHTLVKSRTIAWLKKESLLREDLNLEQVLYGYFSEWPSENKTMENFPDSSTNILTIRMSVLQKYLNWKLGVTADEFAKYCRNYLPLKHKPMSDIQETLDIAQNDIKFDLANIRRNGFIISSDPINTKFILQNVESIASVDIREAIRIEPAILKNNYHALLEIKSLLKEHGISEEAQRRGFKVYCMRPETVKERLDELKSLKEYQVLQTNPRVLSMVVHKRKMMNRLEKIQAAKKQCYSLNHLVASSKVFNNYISNFGNKICGRDLAILISTSLSIKSTNQSLTESEMKKQVLKQLRRHKFWLHSALHVTDETIRFLKKLFNDEVILKNCQLLLYPVSEIENYIDLLLKRRHGVNNNSTKDVQLEPNYVNLDYSALNDEQILSLVLYEIEKKYHFSGDGIWARQDGVKIDVQAS
;
A
#
# COMPACT_ATOMS: atom_id res chain seq x y z
N MET A 1 -30.23 33.68 10.87
CA MET A 1 -31.01 32.43 11.00
C MET A 1 -30.19 31.30 10.40
N ARG A 2 -29.59 30.45 11.23
CA ARG A 2 -28.67 29.37 10.81
C ARG A 2 -29.50 28.14 10.43
N ILE A 3 -29.50 27.75 9.16
CA ILE A 3 -30.04 26.46 8.71
C ILE A 3 -28.90 25.45 8.80
N ASN A 4 -29.00 24.56 9.80
CA ASN A 4 -28.16 23.38 9.94
C ASN A 4 -28.53 22.37 8.84
N ASN A 5 -27.67 22.20 7.83
CA ASN A 5 -27.74 21.09 6.88
C ASN A 5 -26.80 19.96 7.34
N ASN A 6 -27.31 19.08 8.20
CA ASN A 6 -26.66 17.79 8.48
C ASN A 6 -26.96 16.81 7.33
N PHE A 7 -26.03 16.67 6.39
CA PHE A 7 -26.06 15.60 5.38
C PHE A 7 -25.31 14.37 5.92
N ILE A 8 -26.08 13.36 6.32
CA ILE A 8 -25.57 12.02 6.65
C ILE A 8 -25.56 11.21 5.34
N TYR A 9 -24.37 10.96 4.77
CA TYR A 9 -24.21 9.93 3.72
C TYR A 9 -23.79 8.62 4.39
N LEU A 10 -24.74 7.70 4.52
CA LEU A 10 -24.52 6.30 4.91
C LEU A 10 -23.96 5.53 3.71
N VAL A 11 -22.65 5.24 3.71
CA VAL A 11 -22.07 4.14 2.93
C VAL A 11 -21.84 2.97 3.89
N LYS A 12 -22.90 2.20 4.15
CA LYS A 12 -22.77 0.83 4.64
C LYS A 12 -22.79 -0.09 3.41
N CYS A 13 -21.63 -0.56 2.99
CA CYS A 13 -21.55 -1.78 2.18
C CYS A 13 -20.51 -2.67 2.87
N GLY A 14 -20.99 -3.44 3.85
CA GLY A 14 -20.19 -4.38 4.61
C GLY A 14 -20.98 -5.66 4.82
N ASN A 15 -20.45 -6.76 4.29
CA ASN A 15 -20.83 -8.14 4.59
C ASN A 15 -20.94 -8.37 6.09
N ARG A 16 -22.11 -8.77 6.58
CA ARG A 16 -22.25 -9.60 7.78
C ARG A 16 -23.40 -10.59 7.64
N ASN A 17 -23.07 -11.86 7.83
CA ASN A 17 -23.98 -12.97 8.07
C ASN A 17 -24.84 -12.68 9.30
N ILE A 18 -26.16 -12.82 9.18
CA ILE A 18 -27.08 -12.97 10.32
C ILE A 18 -28.05 -14.10 10.01
N SER A 19 -28.14 -15.01 10.98
CA SER A 19 -28.93 -16.23 11.07
C SER A 19 -30.44 -16.01 10.88
N ILE A 20 -31.04 -16.89 10.08
CA ILE A 20 -32.47 -16.96 9.77
C ILE A 20 -33.21 -17.66 10.92
N ILE A 21 -34.21 -16.99 11.52
CA ILE A 21 -35.31 -17.65 12.23
C ILE A 21 -36.54 -17.63 11.31
N SER A 22 -37.03 -18.82 11.02
CA SER A 22 -38.16 -19.14 10.14
C SER A 22 -39.49 -18.91 10.84
N GLN A 23 -40.45 -18.27 10.17
CA GLN A 23 -41.86 -18.63 10.28
C GLN A 23 -42.54 -18.60 8.90
N LYS A 24 -43.10 -19.76 8.53
CA LYS A 24 -43.89 -20.01 7.32
C LYS A 24 -45.28 -19.39 7.46
N GLN A 25 -45.72 -18.62 6.47
CA GLN A 25 -47.12 -18.54 6.08
C GLN A 25 -47.24 -18.42 4.56
N THR A 26 -48.05 -19.30 4.00
CA THR A 26 -48.28 -19.56 2.58
C THR A 26 -49.34 -18.64 2.00
N ILE A 27 -48.97 -17.70 1.12
CA ILE A 27 -49.89 -17.03 0.19
C ILE A 27 -49.17 -16.73 -1.14
N ARG A 28 -49.71 -17.32 -2.22
CA ARG A 28 -49.59 -17.02 -3.68
C ARG A 28 -48.26 -16.42 -4.18
N ARG A 29 -47.59 -17.11 -5.13
CA ARG A 29 -46.36 -16.72 -5.83
C ARG A 29 -46.37 -15.27 -6.35
N HIS A 30 -45.98 -14.33 -5.51
CA HIS A 30 -45.61 -12.96 -5.88
C HIS A 30 -44.10 -12.93 -6.00
N HIS A 31 -43.58 -12.12 -6.93
CA HIS A 31 -42.16 -12.00 -7.27
C HIS A 31 -41.35 -11.32 -6.14
N HIS A 32 -41.39 -11.88 -4.92
CA HIS A 32 -40.55 -11.47 -3.81
C HIS A 32 -39.11 -11.92 -4.10
N GLY A 33 -38.24 -10.97 -4.43
CA GLY A 33 -36.81 -11.27 -4.55
C GLY A 33 -36.00 -10.29 -5.40
N ILE A 34 -36.62 -9.41 -6.19
CA ILE A 34 -35.91 -8.45 -7.03
C ILE A 34 -36.25 -7.03 -6.58
N PRO A 35 -35.35 -6.32 -5.88
CA PRO A 35 -35.65 -5.01 -5.29
C PRO A 35 -36.16 -3.96 -6.30
N PHE A 36 -35.70 -4.04 -7.56
CA PHE A 36 -36.20 -3.16 -8.62
C PHE A 36 -37.67 -3.44 -8.99
N VAL A 37 -38.11 -4.69 -9.03
CA VAL A 37 -39.50 -5.04 -9.39
C VAL A 37 -40.46 -4.58 -8.29
N ASP A 38 -40.05 -4.73 -7.04
CA ASP A 38 -40.80 -4.22 -5.88
C ASP A 38 -40.89 -2.67 -5.92
N LEU A 39 -39.78 -2.00 -6.23
CA LEU A 39 -39.77 -0.54 -6.43
C LEU A 39 -40.70 -0.11 -7.57
N PHE A 40 -40.64 -0.79 -8.72
CA PHE A 40 -41.44 -0.45 -9.90
C PHE A 40 -42.93 -0.54 -9.55
N LYS A 41 -43.37 -1.68 -8.99
CA LYS A 41 -44.76 -1.88 -8.59
C LYS A 41 -45.23 -0.85 -7.57
N ARG A 42 -44.39 -0.53 -6.58
CA ARG A 42 -44.71 0.48 -5.55
C ARG A 42 -44.86 1.88 -6.13
N THR A 43 -44.06 2.21 -7.15
CA THR A 43 -43.99 3.56 -7.70
C THR A 43 -45.04 3.80 -8.78
N THR A 44 -45.24 2.85 -9.70
CA THR A 44 -46.14 3.02 -10.86
C THR A 44 -47.53 2.41 -10.62
N GLY A 45 -47.70 1.60 -9.57
CA GLY A 45 -48.91 0.81 -9.34
C GLY A 45 -49.11 -0.36 -10.32
N GLN A 46 -48.23 -0.52 -11.31
CA GLN A 46 -48.34 -1.52 -12.36
C GLN A 46 -47.55 -2.77 -12.01
N THR A 47 -48.13 -3.94 -12.27
CA THR A 47 -47.37 -5.20 -12.24
C THR A 47 -46.60 -5.36 -13.54
N VAL A 48 -45.32 -5.65 -13.41
CA VAL A 48 -44.43 -5.90 -14.55
C VAL A 48 -44.87 -7.17 -15.28
N SER A 49 -45.14 -7.08 -16.58
CA SER A 49 -45.55 -8.25 -17.39
C SER A 49 -44.40 -9.26 -17.53
N GLU A 50 -44.75 -10.55 -17.67
CA GLU A 50 -43.77 -11.64 -17.84
C GLU A 50 -42.84 -11.39 -19.05
N ASN A 51 -43.40 -10.91 -20.16
CA ASN A 51 -42.64 -10.56 -21.36
C ASN A 51 -41.65 -9.41 -21.11
N TYR A 52 -42.04 -8.40 -20.33
CA TYR A 52 -41.15 -7.29 -19.97
C TYR A 52 -40.05 -7.73 -19.00
N LEU A 53 -40.36 -8.63 -18.05
CA LEU A 53 -39.35 -9.22 -17.16
C LEU A 53 -38.30 -10.03 -17.94
N GLN A 54 -38.72 -10.85 -18.91
CA GLN A 54 -37.77 -11.58 -19.76
C GLN A 54 -36.88 -10.62 -20.57
N ASN A 55 -37.45 -9.52 -21.07
CA ASN A 55 -36.69 -8.48 -21.77
C ASN A 55 -35.72 -7.73 -20.84
N LEU A 56 -36.13 -7.41 -19.61
CA LEU A 56 -35.26 -6.81 -18.59
C LEU A 56 -34.10 -7.74 -18.23
N LYS A 57 -34.38 -9.03 -18.04
CA LYS A 57 -33.34 -10.03 -17.75
C LYS A 57 -32.32 -10.12 -18.87
N LYS A 58 -32.77 -10.06 -20.13
CA LYS A 58 -31.90 -10.10 -21.31
C LYS A 58 -31.07 -8.83 -21.46
N LYS A 59 -31.65 -7.64 -21.26
CA LYS A 59 -30.98 -6.34 -21.47
C LYS A 59 -30.17 -5.86 -20.27
N HIS A 60 -30.62 -6.15 -19.06
CA HIS A 60 -30.11 -5.61 -17.80
C HIS A 60 -30.05 -6.70 -16.71
N PRO A 61 -29.21 -7.75 -16.87
CA PRO A 61 -29.14 -8.87 -15.93
C PRO A 61 -28.78 -8.44 -14.50
N LEU A 62 -28.01 -7.36 -14.34
CA LEU A 62 -27.56 -6.83 -13.05
C LEU A 62 -28.70 -6.31 -12.15
N LEU A 63 -29.90 -6.04 -12.71
CA LEU A 63 -31.05 -5.63 -11.91
C LEU A 63 -31.50 -6.71 -10.93
N TYR A 64 -31.26 -7.98 -11.27
CA TYR A 64 -31.64 -9.13 -10.44
C TYR A 64 -30.70 -9.32 -9.24
N THR A 65 -29.49 -8.77 -9.31
CA THR A 65 -28.49 -8.81 -8.23
C THR A 65 -28.40 -7.49 -7.46
N LEU A 66 -29.29 -6.55 -7.75
CA LEU A 66 -29.28 -5.21 -7.16
C LEU A 66 -29.67 -5.28 -5.68
N SER A 67 -28.83 -4.74 -4.79
CA SER A 67 -29.17 -4.63 -3.36
C SER A 67 -30.08 -3.42 -3.09
N HIS A 68 -30.80 -3.46 -1.97
CA HIS A 68 -31.64 -2.33 -1.52
C HIS A 68 -30.82 -1.06 -1.29
N ASP A 69 -29.65 -1.17 -0.66
CA ASP A 69 -28.76 -0.02 -0.41
C ASP A 69 -28.31 0.62 -1.72
N ARG A 70 -28.00 -0.21 -2.72
CA ARG A 70 -27.59 0.28 -4.04
C ARG A 70 -28.73 1.01 -4.74
N LEU A 71 -29.93 0.46 -4.68
CA LEU A 71 -31.14 1.07 -5.23
C LEU A 71 -31.42 2.43 -4.58
N GLN A 72 -31.33 2.52 -3.25
CA GLN A 72 -31.51 3.78 -2.52
C GLN A 72 -30.44 4.82 -2.90
N CYS A 73 -29.17 4.41 -3.00
CA CYS A 73 -28.09 5.27 -3.44
C CYS A 73 -28.34 5.84 -4.85
N THR A 74 -28.76 5.00 -5.81
CA THR A 74 -29.11 5.46 -7.16
C THR A 74 -30.25 6.49 -7.12
N LEU A 75 -31.32 6.22 -6.37
CA LEU A 75 -32.45 7.15 -6.26
C LEU A 75 -32.06 8.49 -5.64
N GLN A 76 -31.20 8.48 -4.62
CA GLN A 76 -30.70 9.71 -4.01
C GLN A 76 -29.90 10.56 -5.00
N ILE A 77 -29.07 9.94 -5.84
CA ILE A 77 -28.32 10.64 -6.89
C ILE A 77 -29.27 11.22 -7.94
N LEU A 78 -30.20 10.42 -8.45
CA LEU A 78 -31.17 10.87 -9.46
C LEU A 78 -32.01 12.06 -8.95
N LYS A 79 -32.40 12.04 -7.68
CA LYS A 79 -33.12 13.13 -7.04
C LYS A 79 -32.34 14.46 -7.05
N LYS A 80 -31.00 14.46 -7.04
CA LYS A 80 -30.19 15.69 -7.15
C LYS A 80 -30.40 16.44 -8.48
N PHE A 81 -30.86 15.72 -9.50
CA PHE A 81 -31.10 16.23 -10.84
C PHE A 81 -32.60 16.33 -11.16
N ASP A 82 -33.44 16.39 -10.13
CA ASP A 82 -34.90 16.47 -10.23
C ASP A 82 -35.55 15.33 -11.03
N ILE A 83 -34.89 14.16 -11.08
CA ILE A 83 -35.43 12.94 -11.68
C ILE A 83 -36.28 12.22 -10.63
N THR A 84 -37.56 12.01 -10.92
CA THR A 84 -38.47 11.30 -10.03
C THR A 84 -38.19 9.79 -10.04
N THR A 85 -38.60 9.10 -8.96
CA THR A 85 -38.55 7.63 -8.91
C THR A 85 -39.34 7.01 -10.05
N GLU A 86 -40.45 7.65 -10.45
CA GLU A 86 -41.29 7.20 -11.55
C GLU A 86 -40.56 7.31 -12.89
N ASP A 87 -39.97 8.47 -13.20
CA ASP A 87 -39.14 8.65 -14.40
C ASP A 87 -38.00 7.63 -14.48
N ALA A 88 -37.33 7.37 -13.34
CA ALA A 88 -36.25 6.41 -13.25
C ALA A 88 -36.72 4.97 -13.55
N CYS A 89 -37.93 4.60 -13.12
CA CYS A 89 -38.51 3.27 -13.35
C CYS A 89 -38.71 2.97 -14.85
N TYR A 90 -38.96 4.00 -15.67
CA TYR A 90 -39.13 3.84 -17.12
C TYR A 90 -37.81 3.68 -17.89
N ASP A 91 -36.67 3.97 -17.26
CA ASP A 91 -35.33 3.81 -17.84
C ASP A 91 -34.43 2.93 -16.93
N PRO A 92 -34.70 1.62 -16.82
CA PRO A 92 -34.09 0.74 -15.81
C PRO A 92 -32.56 0.65 -15.85
N HIS A 93 -31.94 1.04 -16.98
CA HIS A 93 -30.49 1.03 -17.13
C HIS A 93 -29.78 1.90 -16.08
N VAL A 94 -30.39 3.00 -15.60
CA VAL A 94 -29.77 3.87 -14.57
C VAL A 94 -29.44 3.11 -13.29
N PHE A 95 -30.22 2.09 -12.92
CA PHE A 95 -29.96 1.26 -11.74
C PHE A 95 -28.80 0.27 -11.93
N THR A 96 -28.36 0.05 -13.18
CA THR A 96 -27.20 -0.79 -13.50
C THR A 96 -25.90 0.01 -13.65
N MET A 97 -25.98 1.34 -13.65
CA MET A 97 -24.81 2.21 -13.77
C MET A 97 -23.99 2.28 -12.46
N ASN A 98 -22.72 2.69 -12.58
CA ASN A 98 -21.87 3.02 -11.44
C ASN A 98 -22.27 4.41 -10.86
N PRO A 99 -22.35 4.65 -9.53
CA PRO A 99 -23.13 5.76 -8.98
C PRO A 99 -22.45 7.13 -8.97
N ILE A 100 -21.25 7.39 -8.46
CA ILE A 100 -20.08 7.13 -9.30
C ILE A 100 -20.13 7.95 -10.58
N THR A 101 -19.96 7.22 -11.66
CA THR A 101 -20.11 7.71 -13.02
C THR A 101 -21.44 8.44 -13.28
N MET A 102 -22.56 7.96 -12.71
CA MET A 102 -23.89 8.55 -12.91
C MET A 102 -24.01 9.96 -12.31
N ASP A 103 -23.49 10.19 -11.10
CA ASP A 103 -23.45 11.48 -10.41
C ASP A 103 -22.60 12.45 -11.21
N ASN A 104 -21.39 12.03 -11.63
CA ASN A 104 -20.54 12.85 -12.50
C ASN A 104 -21.22 13.21 -13.82
N TYR A 105 -21.93 12.28 -14.46
CA TYR A 105 -22.61 12.56 -15.71
C TYR A 105 -23.75 13.55 -15.52
N GLY A 106 -24.54 13.40 -14.46
CA GLY A 106 -25.60 14.35 -14.11
C GLY A 106 -25.04 15.75 -13.82
N GLU A 107 -24.01 15.86 -12.98
CA GLU A 107 -23.36 17.14 -12.67
C GLU A 107 -22.78 17.79 -13.93
N ILE A 108 -22.14 17.04 -14.81
CA ILE A 108 -21.63 17.61 -16.07
C ILE A 108 -22.75 18.12 -16.97
N LEU A 109 -23.87 17.39 -17.09
CA LEU A 109 -25.01 17.86 -17.89
C LEU A 109 -25.60 19.14 -17.30
N LYS A 110 -25.66 19.23 -15.96
CA LYS A 110 -26.07 20.43 -15.24
C LYS A 110 -25.11 21.59 -15.47
N GLU A 111 -23.79 21.35 -15.39
CA GLU A 111 -22.74 22.33 -15.70
C GLU A 111 -22.82 22.88 -17.12
N CYS A 112 -23.26 22.04 -18.05
CA CYS A 112 -23.42 22.44 -19.45
C CYS A 112 -24.75 23.17 -19.73
N GLY A 113 -25.58 23.43 -18.71
CA GLY A 113 -26.82 24.19 -18.85
C GLY A 113 -27.97 23.42 -19.50
N PHE A 114 -28.04 22.10 -19.30
CA PHE A 114 -29.19 21.32 -19.75
C PHE A 114 -30.48 21.80 -19.07
N VAL A 115 -31.52 22.07 -19.87
CA VAL A 115 -32.80 22.63 -19.38
C VAL A 115 -33.51 21.65 -18.45
N LYS A 116 -33.57 20.38 -18.84
CA LYS A 116 -34.11 19.28 -18.02
C LYS A 116 -33.25 18.02 -18.20
N ILE A 117 -32.80 17.45 -17.09
CA ILE A 117 -32.05 16.20 -17.10
C ILE A 117 -33.05 15.04 -16.92
N MET A 118 -32.99 14.07 -17.83
CA MET A 118 -33.81 12.86 -17.80
C MET A 118 -32.90 11.64 -17.69
N PRO A 119 -33.38 10.49 -17.19
CA PRO A 119 -32.59 9.26 -17.12
C PRO A 119 -31.91 8.90 -18.44
N LYS A 120 -32.63 8.96 -19.57
CA LYS A 120 -32.08 8.75 -20.93
C LYS A 120 -30.88 9.63 -21.27
N HIS A 121 -30.78 10.85 -20.72
CA HIS A 121 -29.66 11.76 -20.96
C HIS A 121 -28.40 11.27 -20.24
N ILE A 122 -28.53 10.79 -19.00
CA ILE A 122 -27.42 10.20 -18.24
C ILE A 122 -26.96 8.90 -18.91
N ILE A 123 -27.90 8.05 -19.34
CA ILE A 123 -27.61 6.81 -20.07
C ILE A 123 -26.85 7.09 -21.38
N ARG A 124 -27.28 8.12 -22.13
CA ARG A 124 -26.70 8.50 -23.43
C ARG A 124 -25.61 9.58 -23.32
N TYR A 125 -25.05 9.77 -22.13
CA TYR A 125 -24.10 10.85 -21.84
C TYR A 125 -22.99 10.98 -22.89
N HIS A 126 -22.30 9.88 -23.24
CA HIS A 126 -21.21 9.94 -24.21
C HIS A 126 -21.67 10.38 -25.59
N THR A 127 -22.84 9.94 -26.05
CA THR A 127 -23.40 10.36 -27.34
C THR A 127 -23.68 11.86 -27.32
N LEU A 128 -24.32 12.37 -26.26
CA LEU A 128 -24.65 13.79 -26.12
C LEU A 128 -23.39 14.66 -26.06
N VAL A 129 -22.40 14.24 -25.29
CA VAL A 129 -21.22 15.06 -24.98
C VAL A 129 -20.12 14.97 -26.04
N LYS A 130 -19.96 13.81 -26.72
CA LYS A 130 -18.88 13.59 -27.71
C LYS A 130 -19.35 13.67 -29.16
N SER A 131 -20.58 13.24 -29.44
CA SER A 131 -21.02 12.98 -30.82
C SER A 131 -22.04 13.99 -31.36
N ARG A 132 -22.66 14.80 -30.48
CA ARG A 132 -23.63 15.82 -30.89
C ARG A 132 -23.01 17.21 -30.82
N THR A 133 -23.37 18.05 -31.78
CA THR A 133 -22.94 19.45 -31.84
C THR A 133 -23.83 20.31 -30.95
N ILE A 134 -23.33 21.48 -30.53
CA ILE A 134 -24.12 22.41 -29.71
C ILE A 134 -25.39 22.85 -30.46
N ALA A 135 -25.29 23.13 -31.76
CA ALA A 135 -26.45 23.48 -32.59
C ALA A 135 -27.53 22.38 -32.59
N TRP A 136 -27.13 21.10 -32.62
CA TRP A 136 -28.09 19.99 -32.53
C TRP A 136 -28.76 19.94 -31.15
N LEU A 137 -28.00 20.14 -30.08
CA LEU A 137 -28.53 20.12 -28.72
C LEU A 137 -29.52 21.27 -28.45
N LYS A 138 -29.26 22.46 -29.01
CA LYS A 138 -30.19 23.60 -28.97
C LYS A 138 -31.48 23.30 -29.74
N LYS A 139 -31.36 22.79 -30.97
CA LYS A 139 -32.51 22.38 -31.80
C LYS A 139 -33.42 21.35 -31.14
N GLU A 140 -32.85 20.43 -30.37
CA GLU A 140 -33.60 19.41 -29.61
C GLU A 140 -34.13 19.93 -28.26
N SER A 141 -34.04 21.24 -28.02
CA SER A 141 -34.44 21.92 -26.78
C SER A 141 -33.77 21.35 -25.52
N LEU A 142 -32.59 20.75 -25.66
CA LEU A 142 -31.80 20.24 -24.54
C LEU A 142 -30.98 21.36 -23.90
N LEU A 143 -30.54 22.33 -24.70
CA LEU A 143 -29.87 23.56 -24.29
C LEU A 143 -30.73 24.77 -24.70
N ARG A 144 -30.56 25.91 -24.03
CA ARG A 144 -31.20 27.16 -24.45
C ARG A 144 -30.54 27.71 -25.72
N GLU A 145 -31.33 28.33 -26.60
CA GLU A 145 -30.86 28.88 -27.87
C GLU A 145 -29.78 29.97 -27.69
N ASP A 146 -29.96 30.82 -26.67
CA ASP A 146 -29.07 31.92 -26.30
C ASP A 146 -27.82 31.48 -25.51
N LEU A 147 -27.71 30.19 -25.16
CA LEU A 147 -26.62 29.68 -24.32
C LEU A 147 -25.28 29.75 -25.05
N ASN A 148 -24.31 30.47 -24.47
CA ASN A 148 -22.91 30.32 -24.81
C ASN A 148 -22.24 29.35 -23.81
N LEU A 149 -21.96 28.13 -24.26
CA LEU A 149 -21.43 27.08 -23.39
C LEU A 149 -20.04 27.41 -22.83
N GLU A 150 -19.15 28.00 -23.62
CA GLU A 150 -17.81 28.37 -23.16
C GLU A 150 -17.89 29.37 -22.00
N GLN A 151 -18.76 30.38 -22.13
CA GLN A 151 -19.00 31.37 -21.08
C GLN A 151 -19.58 30.76 -19.80
N VAL A 152 -20.55 29.84 -19.94
CA VAL A 152 -21.12 29.13 -18.78
C VAL A 152 -20.06 28.33 -18.04
N LEU A 153 -19.21 27.61 -18.77
CA LEU A 153 -18.15 26.79 -18.17
C LEU A 153 -17.09 27.65 -17.46
N TYR A 154 -16.78 28.84 -17.96
CA TYR A 154 -15.93 29.79 -17.23
C TYR A 154 -16.51 30.25 -15.88
N GLY A 155 -17.83 30.19 -15.72
CA GLY A 155 -18.52 30.53 -14.47
C GLY A 155 -18.25 29.54 -13.33
N TYR A 156 -17.86 28.29 -13.64
CA TYR A 156 -17.57 27.27 -12.62
C TYR A 156 -16.19 27.40 -11.97
N PHE A 157 -15.32 28.27 -12.49
CA PHE A 157 -14.02 28.58 -11.87
C PHE A 157 -14.07 30.01 -11.33
N SER A 158 -14.64 30.15 -10.13
CA SER A 158 -14.93 31.45 -9.51
C SER A 158 -13.67 32.22 -9.11
N GLU A 159 -12.57 31.54 -8.82
CA GLU A 159 -11.29 32.18 -8.50
C GLU A 159 -10.51 32.63 -9.73
N TRP A 160 -10.91 32.20 -10.93
CA TRP A 160 -10.20 32.53 -12.17
C TRP A 160 -10.57 33.94 -12.66
N PRO A 161 -9.64 34.92 -12.66
CA PRO A 161 -9.94 36.30 -13.03
C PRO A 161 -10.41 36.43 -14.47
N SER A 162 -11.37 37.32 -14.70
CA SER A 162 -11.93 37.58 -16.03
C SER A 162 -10.89 38.04 -17.04
N GLU A 163 -9.86 38.77 -16.60
CA GLU A 163 -8.74 39.25 -17.45
C GLU A 163 -7.94 38.10 -18.08
N ASN A 164 -7.91 36.94 -17.43
CA ASN A 164 -7.22 35.75 -17.91
C ASN A 164 -8.14 34.78 -18.68
N LYS A 165 -9.43 35.10 -18.82
CA LYS A 165 -10.41 34.29 -19.56
C LYS A 165 -10.50 34.79 -21.00
N THR A 166 -9.87 34.06 -21.92
CA THR A 166 -9.93 34.36 -23.35
C THR A 166 -10.90 33.40 -24.05
N MET A 167 -11.99 33.92 -24.60
CA MET A 167 -12.97 33.15 -25.39
C MET A 167 -12.36 32.68 -26.73
N GLU A 168 -12.54 31.41 -27.11
CA GLU A 168 -12.22 30.95 -28.49
C GLU A 168 -13.39 31.16 -29.45
N ASN A 169 -14.61 31.35 -28.93
CA ASN A 169 -15.83 31.51 -29.72
C ASN A 169 -16.08 30.31 -30.64
N PHE A 170 -16.15 29.12 -30.03
CA PHE A 170 -16.40 27.88 -30.75
C PHE A 170 -17.69 27.92 -31.59
N PRO A 171 -17.65 27.51 -32.88
CA PRO A 171 -18.85 27.43 -33.71
C PRO A 171 -19.77 26.29 -33.25
N ASP A 172 -21.02 26.62 -32.92
CA ASP A 172 -22.04 25.67 -32.47
C ASP A 172 -22.34 24.55 -33.48
N SER A 173 -22.16 24.84 -34.78
CA SER A 173 -22.46 23.92 -35.88
C SER A 173 -21.50 22.74 -35.98
N SER A 174 -20.24 22.88 -35.54
CA SER A 174 -19.20 21.85 -35.69
C SER A 174 -18.59 21.39 -34.38
N THR A 175 -18.92 22.02 -33.25
CA THR A 175 -18.27 21.75 -31.96
C THR A 175 -19.19 20.97 -31.02
N ASN A 176 -18.63 20.02 -30.27
CA ASN A 176 -19.33 19.26 -29.23
C ASN A 176 -18.95 19.74 -27.82
N ILE A 177 -19.75 19.35 -26.82
CA ILE A 177 -19.54 19.74 -25.41
C ILE A 177 -18.14 19.34 -24.92
N LEU A 178 -17.67 18.13 -25.23
CA LEU A 178 -16.38 17.66 -24.72
C LEU A 178 -15.23 18.56 -25.17
N THR A 179 -15.21 18.95 -26.45
CA THR A 179 -14.16 19.82 -27.00
C THR A 179 -14.09 21.13 -26.23
N ILE A 180 -15.23 21.80 -26.03
CA ILE A 180 -15.31 23.08 -25.31
C ILE A 180 -14.86 22.90 -23.85
N ARG A 181 -15.38 21.87 -23.17
CA ARG A 181 -14.99 21.56 -21.77
C ARG A 181 -13.49 21.33 -21.63
N MET A 182 -12.88 20.58 -22.53
CA MET A 182 -11.47 20.26 -22.47
C MET A 182 -10.58 21.48 -22.74
N SER A 183 -10.97 22.38 -23.65
CA SER A 183 -10.27 23.65 -23.87
C SER A 183 -10.35 24.54 -22.63
N VAL A 184 -11.54 24.75 -22.08
CA VAL A 184 -11.74 25.56 -20.86
C VAL A 184 -10.93 25.01 -19.69
N LEU A 185 -10.97 23.69 -19.46
CA LEU A 185 -10.21 23.04 -18.40
C LEU A 185 -8.70 23.18 -18.61
N GLN A 186 -8.21 23.03 -19.84
CA GLN A 186 -6.79 23.19 -20.15
C GLN A 186 -6.30 24.60 -19.82
N LYS A 187 -7.05 25.62 -20.24
CA LYS A 187 -6.73 27.03 -19.95
C LYS A 187 -6.76 27.33 -18.46
N TYR A 188 -7.77 26.81 -17.75
CA TYR A 188 -7.86 26.95 -16.31
C TYR A 188 -6.64 26.34 -15.60
N LEU A 189 -6.26 25.11 -15.95
CA LEU A 189 -5.09 24.45 -15.34
C LEU A 189 -3.77 25.11 -15.77
N ASN A 190 -3.69 25.67 -16.97
CA ASN A 190 -2.55 26.46 -17.39
C ASN A 190 -2.40 27.71 -16.52
N TRP A 191 -3.48 28.47 -16.32
CA TRP A 191 -3.47 29.65 -15.45
C TRP A 191 -3.16 29.28 -13.99
N LYS A 192 -3.87 28.29 -13.43
CA LYS A 192 -3.79 27.97 -12.00
C LYS A 192 -2.47 27.29 -11.61
N LEU A 193 -1.97 26.38 -12.46
CA LEU A 193 -0.86 25.48 -12.12
C LEU A 193 0.34 25.58 -13.07
N GLY A 194 0.26 26.39 -14.14
CA GLY A 194 1.30 26.41 -15.18
C GLY A 194 1.41 25.08 -15.93
N VAL A 195 0.29 24.39 -16.13
CA VAL A 195 0.23 23.14 -16.91
C VAL A 195 0.35 23.44 -18.40
N THR A 196 1.30 22.78 -19.06
CA THR A 196 1.50 22.87 -20.51
C THR A 196 0.50 22.00 -21.28
N ALA A 197 0.34 22.24 -22.59
CA ALA A 197 -0.51 21.42 -23.45
C ALA A 197 -0.10 19.93 -23.44
N ASP A 198 1.21 19.64 -23.44
CA ASP A 198 1.73 18.27 -23.42
C ASP A 198 1.47 17.56 -22.09
N GLU A 199 1.65 18.27 -20.96
CA GLU A 199 1.30 17.77 -19.64
C GLU A 199 -0.20 17.49 -19.53
N PHE A 200 -1.04 18.40 -20.03
CA PHE A 200 -2.49 18.22 -20.05
C PHE A 200 -2.90 17.00 -20.89
N ALA A 201 -2.32 16.83 -22.08
CA ALA A 201 -2.53 15.65 -22.92
C ALA A 201 -2.08 14.36 -22.21
N LYS A 202 -0.99 14.40 -21.44
CA LYS A 202 -0.54 13.29 -20.60
C LYS A 202 -1.53 12.99 -19.47
N TYR A 203 -2.09 13.99 -18.80
CA TYR A 203 -3.12 13.77 -17.78
C TYR A 203 -4.36 13.11 -18.37
N CYS A 204 -4.82 13.60 -19.52
CA CYS A 204 -5.97 13.06 -20.24
C CYS A 204 -5.79 11.60 -20.69
N ARG A 205 -4.54 11.16 -20.94
CA ARG A 205 -4.20 9.77 -21.28
C ARG A 205 -4.10 8.87 -20.05
N ASN A 206 -3.42 9.35 -19.00
CA ASN A 206 -3.11 8.54 -17.81
C ASN A 206 -4.24 8.52 -16.77
N TYR A 207 -5.08 9.54 -16.77
CA TYR A 207 -6.17 9.75 -15.81
C TYR A 207 -7.47 9.93 -16.57
N LEU A 208 -7.95 8.84 -17.18
CA LEU A 208 -9.20 8.80 -17.97
C LEU A 208 -10.40 9.49 -17.30
N PRO A 209 -10.60 9.41 -15.96
CA PRO A 209 -11.70 10.11 -15.30
C PRO A 209 -11.67 11.63 -15.47
N LEU A 210 -10.51 12.25 -15.70
CA LEU A 210 -10.37 13.71 -15.80
C LEU A 210 -11.27 14.32 -16.89
N LYS A 211 -11.44 13.64 -18.03
CA LYS A 211 -12.29 14.11 -19.15
C LYS A 211 -13.78 14.14 -18.80
N HIS A 212 -14.17 13.36 -17.79
CA HIS A 212 -15.55 13.14 -17.37
C HIS A 212 -15.69 13.41 -15.87
N LYS A 213 -14.93 14.38 -15.38
CA LYS A 213 -15.05 14.93 -14.04
C LYS A 213 -15.76 16.30 -14.11
N PRO A 214 -16.68 16.61 -13.18
CA PRO A 214 -17.25 17.95 -13.07
C PRO A 214 -16.14 19.01 -12.85
N MET A 215 -16.36 20.22 -13.37
CA MET A 215 -15.43 21.34 -13.18
C MET A 215 -15.43 21.82 -11.73
N SER A 216 -16.60 21.83 -11.08
CA SER A 216 -16.73 22.14 -9.64
C SER A 216 -15.88 21.20 -8.78
N ASP A 217 -15.94 19.90 -9.07
CA ASP A 217 -15.12 18.86 -8.44
C ASP A 217 -13.62 19.12 -8.61
N ILE A 218 -13.19 19.55 -9.80
CA ILE A 218 -11.77 19.85 -10.06
C ILE A 218 -11.34 21.07 -9.26
N GLN A 219 -12.16 22.12 -9.23
CA GLN A 219 -11.91 23.32 -8.43
C GLN A 219 -11.78 22.97 -6.94
N GLU A 220 -12.74 22.22 -6.41
CA GLU A 220 -12.76 21.78 -5.01
C GLU A 220 -11.56 20.89 -4.67
N THR A 221 -11.21 19.95 -5.55
CA THR A 221 -10.01 19.11 -5.37
C THR A 221 -8.74 19.94 -5.31
N LEU A 222 -8.60 20.97 -6.16
CA LEU A 222 -7.45 21.86 -6.14
C LEU A 222 -7.42 22.76 -4.90
N ASP A 223 -8.59 23.19 -4.43
CA ASP A 223 -8.76 23.94 -3.19
C ASP A 223 -8.31 23.11 -1.98
N ILE A 224 -8.83 21.89 -1.82
CA ILE A 224 -8.41 20.97 -0.75
C ILE A 224 -6.90 20.70 -0.83
N ALA A 225 -6.36 20.45 -2.02
CA ALA A 225 -4.93 20.17 -2.21
C ALA A 225 -4.04 21.35 -1.74
N GLN A 226 -4.41 22.58 -2.06
CA GLN A 226 -3.63 23.78 -1.72
C GLN A 226 -3.89 24.27 -0.29
N ASN A 227 -5.15 24.27 0.14
CA ASN A 227 -5.58 24.94 1.36
C ASN A 227 -5.67 23.99 2.56
N ASP A 228 -6.06 22.73 2.37
CA ASP A 228 -6.18 21.79 3.49
C ASP A 228 -4.91 20.94 3.63
N ILE A 229 -4.40 20.40 2.51
CA ILE A 229 -3.22 19.50 2.52
C ILE A 229 -1.91 20.29 2.43
N LYS A 230 -1.95 21.53 1.91
CA LYS A 230 -0.80 22.42 1.72
C LYS A 230 0.23 21.89 0.72
N PHE A 231 -0.23 21.33 -0.40
CA PHE A 231 0.65 21.06 -1.53
C PHE A 231 1.11 22.37 -2.19
N ASP A 232 2.39 22.42 -2.59
CA ASP A 232 2.84 23.42 -3.54
C ASP A 232 2.32 23.12 -4.97
N LEU A 233 2.24 24.17 -5.78
CA LEU A 233 1.70 24.06 -7.15
C LEU A 233 2.51 23.11 -8.03
N ALA A 234 3.83 23.04 -7.82
CA ALA A 234 4.71 22.17 -8.59
C ALA A 234 4.45 20.69 -8.29
N ASN A 235 4.14 20.34 -7.05
CA ASN A 235 3.79 19.00 -6.59
C ASN A 235 2.41 18.58 -7.11
N ILE A 236 1.43 19.49 -7.12
CA ILE A 236 0.13 19.23 -7.75
C ILE A 236 0.31 18.96 -9.25
N ARG A 237 1.08 19.82 -9.95
CA ARG A 237 1.38 19.64 -11.38
C ARG A 237 2.07 18.31 -11.66
N ARG A 238 3.13 17.97 -10.93
CA ARG A 238 3.87 16.70 -11.13
C ARG A 238 3.00 15.46 -10.90
N ASN A 239 1.97 15.57 -10.06
CA ASN A 239 1.09 14.48 -9.68
C ASN A 239 -0.33 14.71 -10.21
N GLY A 240 -0.51 14.62 -11.54
CA GLY A 240 -1.81 14.86 -12.18
C GLY A 240 -2.98 14.00 -11.68
N PHE A 241 -2.73 12.91 -10.94
CA PHE A 241 -3.81 12.17 -10.29
C PHE A 241 -4.46 12.93 -9.12
N ILE A 242 -3.74 13.87 -8.50
CA ILE A 242 -4.30 14.78 -7.48
C ILE A 242 -5.43 15.57 -8.11
N ILE A 243 -5.22 16.13 -9.31
CA ILE A 243 -6.26 16.88 -10.05
C ILE A 243 -7.49 16.00 -10.33
N SER A 244 -7.29 14.71 -10.56
CA SER A 244 -8.36 13.75 -10.84
C SER A 244 -8.98 13.12 -9.59
N SER A 245 -8.53 13.44 -8.37
CA SER A 245 -9.05 12.80 -7.15
C SER A 245 -10.48 13.25 -6.86
N ASP A 246 -11.21 12.39 -6.14
CA ASP A 246 -12.55 12.72 -5.65
C ASP A 246 -12.44 13.65 -4.42
N PRO A 247 -12.99 14.87 -4.47
CA PRO A 247 -12.93 15.81 -3.35
C PRO A 247 -13.66 15.27 -2.12
N ILE A 248 -14.77 14.55 -2.30
CA ILE A 248 -15.58 13.98 -1.21
C ILE A 248 -14.78 12.90 -0.48
N ASN A 249 -14.22 11.95 -1.22
CA ASN A 249 -13.35 10.92 -0.64
C ASN A 249 -12.14 11.55 0.08
N THR A 250 -11.53 12.57 -0.51
CA THR A 250 -10.40 13.29 0.10
C THR A 250 -10.80 13.93 1.42
N LYS A 251 -11.94 14.64 1.47
CA LYS A 251 -12.49 15.21 2.72
C LYS A 251 -12.75 14.14 3.76
N PHE A 252 -13.34 13.00 3.39
CA PHE A 252 -13.57 11.91 4.33
C PHE A 252 -12.27 11.35 4.91
N ILE A 253 -11.21 11.23 4.12
CA ILE A 253 -9.89 10.84 4.63
C ILE A 253 -9.40 11.87 5.66
N LEU A 254 -9.43 13.16 5.32
CA LEU A 254 -8.94 14.24 6.19
C LEU A 254 -9.74 14.40 7.49
N GLN A 255 -11.02 14.02 7.48
CA GLN A 255 -11.93 14.11 8.64
C GLN A 255 -11.88 12.86 9.53
N ASN A 256 -11.75 11.67 8.94
CA ASN A 256 -11.91 10.39 9.66
C ASN A 256 -10.58 9.69 9.94
N VAL A 257 -9.49 10.11 9.31
CA VAL A 257 -8.15 9.55 9.53
C VAL A 257 -7.27 10.64 10.12
N GLU A 258 -7.08 10.64 11.43
CA GLU A 258 -6.21 11.62 12.09
C GLU A 258 -4.73 11.41 11.70
N SER A 259 -4.26 10.17 11.80
CA SER A 259 -2.86 9.83 11.56
C SER A 259 -2.67 8.42 11.04
N ILE A 260 -1.61 8.23 10.25
CA ILE A 260 -1.08 6.93 9.83
C ILE A 260 0.42 6.89 10.13
N ALA A 261 0.94 5.76 10.60
CA ALA A 261 2.34 5.63 11.04
C ALA A 261 2.80 6.70 12.07
N SER A 262 1.87 7.20 12.90
CA SER A 262 2.07 8.33 13.82
C SER A 262 2.52 9.63 13.15
N VAL A 263 2.08 9.82 11.91
CA VAL A 263 2.22 11.06 11.14
C VAL A 263 0.82 11.56 10.81
N ASP A 264 0.59 12.87 10.97
CA ASP A 264 -0.67 13.51 10.57
C ASP A 264 -1.01 13.15 9.11
N ILE A 265 -2.28 12.88 8.83
CA ILE A 265 -2.69 12.40 7.51
C ILE A 265 -2.33 13.37 6.38
N ARG A 266 -2.32 14.69 6.62
CA ARG A 266 -1.97 15.70 5.61
C ARG A 266 -0.49 15.63 5.28
N GLU A 267 0.35 15.48 6.31
CA GLU A 267 1.79 15.27 6.13
C GLU A 267 2.07 13.96 5.40
N ALA A 268 1.39 12.87 5.78
CA ALA A 268 1.57 11.58 5.12
C ALA A 268 1.16 11.63 3.64
N ILE A 269 0.04 12.30 3.32
CA ILE A 269 -0.39 12.54 1.93
C ILE A 269 0.63 13.42 1.19
N ARG A 270 1.23 14.43 1.83
CA ARG A 270 2.29 15.23 1.19
C ARG A 270 3.51 14.40 0.81
N ILE A 271 3.90 13.45 1.67
CA ILE A 271 5.02 12.54 1.43
C ILE A 271 4.68 11.51 0.33
N GLU A 272 3.47 10.93 0.37
CA GLU A 272 3.02 9.94 -0.61
C GLU A 272 1.58 10.27 -1.08
N PRO A 273 1.43 11.13 -2.11
CA PRO A 273 0.10 11.61 -2.50
C PRO A 273 -0.81 10.49 -3.01
N ALA A 274 -0.24 9.36 -3.44
CA ALA A 274 -0.99 8.21 -3.96
C ALA A 274 -1.89 7.54 -2.90
N ILE A 275 -1.76 7.89 -1.62
CA ILE A 275 -2.69 7.54 -0.54
C ILE A 275 -4.14 7.94 -0.91
N LEU A 276 -4.33 9.07 -1.61
CA LEU A 276 -5.64 9.57 -2.03
C LEU A 276 -6.40 8.64 -2.98
N LYS A 277 -5.76 7.59 -3.51
CA LYS A 277 -6.42 6.58 -4.36
C LYS A 277 -7.27 5.60 -3.55
N ASN A 278 -7.06 5.52 -2.25
CA ASN A 278 -7.84 4.69 -1.34
C ASN A 278 -8.93 5.53 -0.66
N ASN A 279 -9.90 4.84 -0.05
CA ASN A 279 -10.88 5.47 0.83
C ASN A 279 -10.44 5.37 2.29
N TYR A 280 -11.08 6.14 3.17
CA TYR A 280 -10.69 6.20 4.58
C TYR A 280 -10.82 4.84 5.30
N HIS A 281 -11.83 4.03 4.97
CA HIS A 281 -11.99 2.69 5.53
C HIS A 281 -10.80 1.79 5.21
N ALA A 282 -10.35 1.78 3.95
CA ALA A 282 -9.20 1.01 3.52
C ALA A 282 -7.92 1.44 4.25
N LEU A 283 -7.72 2.74 4.49
CA LEU A 283 -6.57 3.24 5.24
C LEU A 283 -6.58 2.77 6.70
N LEU A 284 -7.75 2.83 7.35
CA LEU A 284 -7.92 2.36 8.73
C LEU A 284 -7.74 0.84 8.84
N GLU A 285 -8.24 0.08 7.86
CA GLU A 285 -8.04 -1.37 7.80
C GLU A 285 -6.57 -1.73 7.62
N ILE A 286 -5.86 -1.09 6.69
CA ILE A 286 -4.42 -1.28 6.51
C ILE A 286 -3.66 -0.93 7.79
N LYS A 287 -4.00 0.18 8.46
CA LYS A 287 -3.39 0.55 9.75
C LYS A 287 -3.59 -0.55 10.80
N SER A 288 -4.78 -1.13 10.87
CA SER A 288 -5.09 -2.26 11.77
C SER A 288 -4.27 -3.51 11.41
N LEU A 289 -4.23 -3.89 10.13
CA LEU A 289 -3.50 -5.06 9.65
C LEU A 289 -2.00 -4.96 9.95
N LEU A 290 -1.39 -3.79 9.75
CA LEU A 290 0.02 -3.56 10.04
C LEU A 290 0.31 -3.69 11.54
N LYS A 291 -0.59 -3.21 12.41
CA LYS A 291 -0.48 -3.35 13.86
C LYS A 291 -0.63 -4.82 14.29
N GLU A 292 -1.59 -5.54 13.74
CA GLU A 292 -1.81 -6.98 14.00
C GLU A 292 -0.57 -7.82 13.65
N HIS A 293 0.11 -7.46 12.56
CA HIS A 293 1.35 -8.11 12.13
C HIS A 293 2.61 -7.62 12.85
N GLY A 294 2.48 -6.78 13.88
CA GLY A 294 3.61 -6.27 14.66
C GLY A 294 4.55 -5.36 13.89
N ILE A 295 4.11 -4.75 12.77
CA ILE A 295 4.93 -3.82 12.01
C ILE A 295 5.05 -2.50 12.78
N SER A 296 6.28 -2.13 13.14
CA SER A 296 6.55 -0.90 13.89
C SER A 296 6.13 0.35 13.12
N GLU A 297 5.73 1.39 13.84
CA GLU A 297 5.36 2.67 13.22
C GLU A 297 6.52 3.31 12.45
N GLU A 298 7.77 3.08 12.88
CA GLU A 298 8.93 3.53 12.11
C GLU A 298 9.01 2.85 10.74
N ALA A 299 8.76 1.53 10.70
CA ALA A 299 8.72 0.80 9.43
C ALA A 299 7.58 1.31 8.53
N GLN A 300 6.42 1.61 9.13
CA GLN A 300 5.28 2.21 8.44
C GLN A 300 5.63 3.58 7.84
N ARG A 301 6.32 4.46 8.59
CA ARG A 301 6.76 5.78 8.10
C ARG A 301 7.71 5.70 6.92
N ARG A 302 8.61 4.72 6.91
CA ARG A 302 9.52 4.48 5.78
C ARG A 302 8.85 3.77 4.60
N GLY A 303 7.60 3.34 4.76
CA GLY A 303 6.89 2.45 3.85
C GLY A 303 5.47 2.91 3.49
N PHE A 304 5.19 4.22 3.41
CA PHE A 304 3.84 4.75 3.13
C PHE A 304 3.16 4.16 1.89
N LYS A 305 3.92 3.69 0.90
CA LYS A 305 3.41 3.00 -0.28
C LYS A 305 2.51 1.80 0.03
N VAL A 306 2.63 1.19 1.20
CA VAL A 306 1.71 0.12 1.63
C VAL A 306 0.26 0.63 1.73
N TYR A 307 0.06 1.88 2.14
CA TYR A 307 -1.26 2.52 2.25
C TYR A 307 -1.86 2.91 0.90
N CYS A 308 -1.12 2.72 -0.20
CA CYS A 308 -1.63 2.91 -1.57
C CYS A 308 -2.18 1.61 -2.17
N MET A 309 -2.07 0.49 -1.45
CA MET A 309 -2.53 -0.83 -1.88
C MET A 309 -3.94 -1.11 -1.36
N ARG A 310 -4.59 -2.15 -1.89
CA ARG A 310 -5.87 -2.60 -1.33
C ARG A 310 -5.64 -3.38 -0.02
N PRO A 311 -6.52 -3.26 0.99
CA PRO A 311 -6.38 -3.98 2.26
C PRO A 311 -6.22 -5.49 2.09
N GLU A 312 -7.00 -6.10 1.18
CA GLU A 312 -6.95 -7.54 0.91
C GLU A 312 -5.58 -7.96 0.38
N THR A 313 -5.01 -7.15 -0.52
CA THR A 313 -3.65 -7.39 -1.04
C THR A 313 -2.59 -7.20 0.03
N VAL A 314 -2.75 -6.24 0.95
CA VAL A 314 -1.79 -6.07 2.06
C VAL A 314 -1.84 -7.29 2.97
N LYS A 315 -3.04 -7.74 3.34
CA LYS A 315 -3.26 -8.92 4.18
C LYS A 315 -2.66 -10.18 3.56
N GLU A 316 -3.07 -10.52 2.34
CA GLU A 316 -2.56 -11.69 1.59
C GLU A 316 -1.02 -11.72 1.55
N ARG A 317 -0.41 -10.56 1.25
CA ARG A 317 1.06 -10.48 1.17
C ARG A 317 1.74 -10.60 2.52
N LEU A 318 1.18 -10.04 3.59
CA LEU A 318 1.73 -10.19 4.93
C LEU A 318 1.64 -11.64 5.42
N ASP A 319 0.49 -12.29 5.20
CA ASP A 319 0.26 -13.69 5.57
C ASP A 319 1.25 -14.62 4.85
N GLU A 320 1.41 -14.45 3.53
CA GLU A 320 2.38 -15.25 2.77
C GLU A 320 3.83 -14.98 3.19
N LEU A 321 4.21 -13.71 3.38
CA LEU A 321 5.57 -13.36 3.77
C LEU A 321 5.94 -13.97 5.13
N LYS A 322 5.01 -14.11 6.06
CA LYS A 322 5.25 -14.71 7.39
C LYS A 322 5.80 -16.14 7.31
N SER A 323 5.47 -16.88 6.25
CA SER A 323 5.98 -18.23 6.01
C SER A 323 7.42 -18.28 5.49
N LEU A 324 7.96 -17.17 4.98
CA LEU A 324 9.30 -17.10 4.42
C LEU A 324 10.34 -16.90 5.52
N LYS A 325 11.38 -17.74 5.50
CA LYS A 325 12.52 -17.63 6.44
C LYS A 325 13.19 -16.25 6.34
N GLU A 326 13.32 -15.73 5.14
CA GLU A 326 13.90 -14.41 4.86
C GLU A 326 13.12 -13.28 5.53
N TYR A 327 11.79 -13.38 5.54
CA TYR A 327 10.96 -12.38 6.20
C TYR A 327 11.11 -12.44 7.71
N GLN A 328 11.15 -13.64 8.30
CA GLN A 328 11.32 -13.81 9.75
C GLN A 328 12.62 -13.13 10.25
N VAL A 329 13.69 -13.24 9.47
CA VAL A 329 14.98 -12.59 9.77
C VAL A 329 14.93 -11.06 9.54
N LEU A 330 14.16 -10.60 8.56
CA LEU A 330 14.09 -9.18 8.18
C LEU A 330 12.91 -8.43 8.79
N GLN A 331 12.07 -9.07 9.61
CA GLN A 331 10.81 -8.49 10.08
C GLN A 331 11.01 -7.20 10.90
N THR A 332 12.14 -7.11 11.62
CA THR A 332 12.50 -5.94 12.43
C THR A 332 13.14 -4.81 11.61
N ASN A 333 13.39 -5.03 10.31
CA ASN A 333 14.01 -4.04 9.46
C ASN A 333 13.06 -2.85 9.22
N PRO A 334 13.50 -1.59 9.41
CA PRO A 334 12.66 -0.42 9.14
C PRO A 334 12.18 -0.31 7.68
N ARG A 335 12.75 -1.08 6.75
CA ARG A 335 12.30 -1.15 5.35
C ARG A 335 11.48 -2.40 5.02
N VAL A 336 11.09 -3.22 6.01
CA VAL A 336 10.38 -4.50 5.82
C VAL A 336 9.15 -4.38 4.89
N LEU A 337 8.41 -3.27 4.96
CA LEU A 337 7.26 -3.03 4.09
C LEU A 337 7.60 -2.93 2.59
N SER A 338 8.87 -2.72 2.25
CA SER A 338 9.33 -2.82 0.86
C SER A 338 9.13 -4.23 0.30
N MET A 339 9.19 -5.26 1.14
CA MET A 339 8.90 -6.66 0.75
C MET A 339 7.42 -6.83 0.42
N VAL A 340 6.53 -6.20 1.19
CA VAL A 340 5.08 -6.20 0.92
C VAL A 340 4.79 -5.50 -0.40
N VAL A 341 5.32 -4.29 -0.59
CA VAL A 341 5.08 -3.49 -1.80
C VAL A 341 5.67 -4.16 -3.04
N HIS A 342 6.86 -4.76 -2.94
CA HIS A 342 7.61 -5.35 -4.05
C HIS A 342 7.65 -6.89 -4.06
N LYS A 343 6.70 -7.58 -3.43
CA LYS A 343 6.65 -9.05 -3.28
C LYS A 343 7.04 -9.81 -4.54
N ARG A 344 6.40 -9.56 -5.68
CA ARG A 344 6.70 -10.26 -6.95
C ARG A 344 8.16 -10.10 -7.38
N LYS A 345 8.72 -8.90 -7.28
CA LYS A 345 10.13 -8.64 -7.63
C LYS A 345 11.06 -9.38 -6.67
N MET A 346 10.73 -9.35 -5.38
CA MET A 346 11.49 -10.00 -4.31
C MET A 346 11.52 -11.52 -4.50
N MET A 347 10.37 -12.16 -4.75
CA MET A 347 10.27 -13.62 -4.98
C MET A 347 11.12 -14.06 -6.18
N ASN A 348 10.96 -13.41 -7.34
CA ASN A 348 11.75 -13.72 -8.54
C ASN A 348 13.26 -13.54 -8.32
N ARG A 349 13.66 -12.68 -7.38
CA ARG A 349 15.07 -12.47 -7.03
C ARG A 349 15.59 -13.50 -6.05
N LEU A 350 14.77 -13.91 -5.08
CA LEU A 350 15.10 -15.01 -4.18
C LEU A 350 15.35 -16.30 -4.96
N GLU A 351 14.49 -16.65 -5.92
CA GLU A 351 14.69 -17.80 -6.80
C GLU A 351 16.04 -17.75 -7.54
N LYS A 352 16.39 -16.59 -8.10
CA LYS A 352 17.68 -16.39 -8.79
C LYS A 352 18.88 -16.49 -7.85
N ILE A 353 18.75 -15.97 -6.64
CA ILE A 353 19.79 -16.04 -5.61
C ILE A 353 20.03 -17.49 -5.18
N GLN A 354 18.94 -18.24 -4.97
CA GLN A 354 18.98 -19.66 -4.61
C GLN A 354 19.58 -20.49 -5.75
N ALA A 355 19.18 -20.25 -7.01
CA ALA A 355 19.77 -20.91 -8.18
C ALA A 355 21.27 -20.63 -8.32
N ALA A 356 21.72 -19.42 -7.98
CA ALA A 356 23.14 -19.05 -7.96
C ALA A 356 23.88 -19.51 -6.69
N LYS A 357 23.21 -20.22 -5.77
CA LYS A 357 23.73 -20.66 -4.46
C LYS A 357 24.36 -19.54 -3.62
N LYS A 358 23.90 -18.31 -3.78
CA LYS A 358 24.40 -17.17 -2.98
C LYS A 358 23.66 -17.10 -1.66
N GLN A 359 24.37 -17.29 -0.55
CA GLN A 359 23.79 -17.27 0.80
C GLN A 359 23.71 -15.86 1.40
N CYS A 360 24.62 -14.97 0.98
CA CYS A 360 24.73 -13.62 1.53
C CYS A 360 23.95 -12.64 0.66
N TYR A 361 22.80 -12.21 1.14
CA TYR A 361 22.06 -11.09 0.55
C TYR A 361 21.38 -10.26 1.64
N SER A 362 20.95 -9.08 1.22
CA SER A 362 20.35 -8.07 2.09
C SER A 362 19.01 -7.68 1.51
N LEU A 363 18.14 -7.07 2.32
CA LEU A 363 16.84 -6.59 1.87
C LEU A 363 16.98 -5.68 0.64
N ASN A 364 18.06 -4.89 0.58
CA ASN A 364 18.34 -4.01 -0.55
C ASN A 364 18.46 -4.80 -1.86
N HIS A 365 19.16 -5.94 -1.87
CA HIS A 365 19.29 -6.77 -3.06
C HIS A 365 17.94 -7.29 -3.55
N LEU A 366 17.02 -7.58 -2.62
CA LEU A 366 15.68 -8.08 -2.96
C LEU A 366 14.77 -7.00 -3.55
N VAL A 367 14.89 -5.73 -3.13
CA VAL A 367 13.93 -4.68 -3.52
C VAL A 367 14.50 -3.58 -4.43
N ALA A 368 15.83 -3.44 -4.55
CA ALA A 368 16.49 -2.35 -5.29
C ALA A 368 16.25 -2.38 -6.82
N SER A 369 16.87 -1.46 -7.56
CA SER A 369 16.85 -1.44 -9.03
C SER A 369 17.46 -2.70 -9.64
N SER A 370 17.10 -3.00 -10.89
CA SER A 370 17.65 -4.16 -11.61
C SER A 370 19.16 -4.05 -11.80
N LYS A 371 19.70 -2.84 -11.97
CA LYS A 371 21.15 -2.59 -12.06
C LYS A 371 21.88 -3.05 -10.80
N VAL A 372 21.39 -2.66 -9.63
CA VAL A 372 21.99 -3.05 -8.34
C VAL A 372 21.93 -4.57 -8.14
N PHE A 373 20.79 -5.18 -8.44
CA PHE A 373 20.64 -6.64 -8.31
C PHE A 373 21.52 -7.41 -9.29
N ASN A 374 21.58 -6.99 -10.56
CA ASN A 374 22.38 -7.67 -11.57
C ASN A 374 23.88 -7.56 -11.26
N ASN A 375 24.36 -6.41 -10.80
CA ASN A 375 25.75 -6.26 -10.34
C ASN A 375 26.05 -7.19 -9.15
N TYR A 376 25.09 -7.36 -8.25
CA TYR A 376 25.23 -8.30 -7.14
C TYR A 376 25.23 -9.76 -7.61
N ILE A 377 24.36 -10.16 -8.55
CA ILE A 377 24.30 -11.55 -9.01
C ILE A 377 25.52 -11.93 -9.85
N SER A 378 26.06 -11.00 -10.65
CA SER A 378 27.24 -11.25 -11.51
C SER A 378 28.56 -11.27 -10.75
N ASN A 379 28.68 -10.49 -9.68
CA ASN A 379 29.97 -10.32 -9.00
C ASN A 379 30.10 -11.25 -7.78
N PHE A 380 31.27 -11.86 -7.61
CA PHE A 380 31.66 -12.48 -6.35
C PHE A 380 32.26 -11.42 -5.41
N GLY A 381 31.96 -11.49 -4.11
CA GLY A 381 32.70 -10.71 -3.10
C GLY A 381 32.26 -9.26 -2.84
N ASN A 382 31.08 -8.81 -3.25
CA ASN A 382 30.59 -7.50 -2.81
C ASN A 382 30.33 -7.46 -1.29
N LYS A 383 30.41 -6.26 -0.70
CA LYS A 383 30.05 -5.99 0.70
C LYS A 383 28.53 -6.02 0.85
N ILE A 384 27.94 -7.13 1.30
CA ILE A 384 26.52 -7.41 1.02
C ILE A 384 25.57 -7.06 2.18
N CYS A 385 25.88 -7.44 3.42
CA CYS A 385 24.87 -7.52 4.49
C CYS A 385 25.00 -6.51 5.64
N GLY A 386 26.04 -5.68 5.69
CA GLY A 386 26.45 -5.01 6.93
C GLY A 386 25.38 -4.21 7.67
N ARG A 387 24.54 -3.46 6.95
CA ARG A 387 23.46 -2.67 7.57
C ARG A 387 22.34 -3.54 8.13
N ASP A 388 21.89 -4.53 7.35
CA ASP A 388 20.79 -5.39 7.77
C ASP A 388 21.23 -6.33 8.91
N LEU A 389 22.49 -6.75 8.91
CA LEU A 389 23.11 -7.49 10.02
C LEU A 389 23.16 -6.67 11.31
N ALA A 390 23.61 -5.41 11.23
CA ALA A 390 23.65 -4.52 12.39
C ALA A 390 22.24 -4.24 12.93
N ILE A 391 21.25 -4.06 12.05
CA ILE A 391 19.85 -3.92 12.45
C ILE A 391 19.39 -5.17 13.18
N LEU A 392 19.53 -6.35 12.57
CA LEU A 392 19.13 -7.63 13.16
C LEU A 392 19.69 -7.81 14.58
N ILE A 393 21.02 -7.69 14.74
CA ILE A 393 21.67 -7.83 16.04
C ILE A 393 21.16 -6.78 17.03
N SER A 394 21.10 -5.50 16.62
CA SER A 394 20.66 -4.42 17.51
C SER A 394 19.21 -4.56 17.97
N THR A 395 18.33 -5.11 17.13
CA THR A 395 16.92 -5.32 17.46
C THR A 395 16.68 -6.58 18.27
N SER A 396 17.57 -7.57 18.16
CA SER A 396 17.43 -8.86 18.86
C SER A 396 18.04 -8.85 20.27
N LEU A 397 18.91 -7.89 20.58
CA LEU A 397 19.54 -7.76 21.90
C LEU A 397 18.91 -6.60 22.70
N SER A 398 18.40 -6.90 23.89
CA SER A 398 17.75 -5.96 24.80
C SER A 398 18.70 -5.54 25.92
N ILE A 399 19.53 -4.53 25.66
CA ILE A 399 20.50 -4.03 26.65
C ILE A 399 19.89 -2.88 27.45
N LYS A 400 19.66 -3.11 28.73
CA LYS A 400 19.28 -2.08 29.70
C LYS A 400 20.55 -1.66 30.44
N SER A 401 21.29 -0.70 29.91
CA SER A 401 22.44 -0.15 30.65
C SER A 401 21.93 0.47 31.96
N THR A 402 22.63 0.17 33.05
CA THR A 402 22.45 0.79 34.36
C THR A 402 22.46 2.31 34.19
N ASN A 403 21.31 2.94 34.44
CA ASN A 403 21.02 4.38 34.47
C ASN A 403 20.77 5.15 33.16
N GLN A 404 20.86 4.55 31.96
CA GLN A 404 20.36 5.20 30.73
C GLN A 404 20.12 4.17 29.62
N SER A 405 18.92 4.15 29.05
CA SER A 405 18.62 3.31 27.87
C SER A 405 19.44 3.80 26.67
N LEU A 406 20.27 2.93 26.09
CA LEU A 406 21.00 3.24 24.87
C LEU A 406 20.01 3.53 23.74
N THR A 407 20.19 4.63 23.01
CA THR A 407 19.38 4.88 21.82
C THR A 407 19.68 3.81 20.77
N GLU A 408 18.67 3.46 19.95
CA GLU A 408 18.82 2.46 18.88
C GLU A 408 19.96 2.79 17.91
N SER A 409 20.20 4.09 17.67
CA SER A 409 21.31 4.55 16.84
C SER A 409 22.67 4.26 17.46
N GLU A 410 22.82 4.36 18.78
CA GLU A 410 24.09 4.12 19.46
C GLU A 410 24.39 2.62 19.55
N MET A 411 23.36 1.81 19.82
CA MET A 411 23.45 0.35 19.78
C MET A 411 23.93 -0.13 18.40
N LYS A 412 23.35 0.40 17.31
CA LYS A 412 23.80 0.09 15.93
C LYS A 412 25.26 0.44 15.69
N LYS A 413 25.73 1.59 16.19
CA LYS A 413 27.15 1.99 16.06
C LYS A 413 28.07 1.04 16.84
N GLN A 414 27.68 0.65 18.05
CA GLN A 414 28.45 -0.26 18.88
C GLN A 414 28.55 -1.66 18.24
N VAL A 415 27.44 -2.20 17.73
CA VAL A 415 27.43 -3.44 16.96
C VAL A 415 28.37 -3.34 15.76
N LEU A 416 28.26 -2.27 14.96
CA LEU A 416 29.13 -2.07 13.81
C LEU A 416 30.61 -1.96 14.18
N LYS A 417 30.93 -1.32 15.32
CA LYS A 417 32.30 -1.23 15.84
C LYS A 417 32.87 -2.61 16.14
N GLN A 418 32.09 -3.48 16.77
CA GLN A 418 32.54 -4.84 17.10
C GLN A 418 32.62 -5.75 15.87
N LEU A 419 31.64 -5.70 14.97
CA LEU A 419 31.63 -6.50 13.74
C LEU A 419 32.82 -6.18 12.82
N ARG A 420 33.22 -4.91 12.73
CA ARG A 420 34.36 -4.48 11.90
C ARG A 420 35.70 -5.10 12.30
N ARG A 421 35.80 -5.69 13.49
CA ARG A 421 36.99 -6.41 13.93
C ARG A 421 37.16 -7.75 13.20
N HIS A 422 36.10 -8.30 12.63
CA HIS A 422 36.15 -9.54 11.85
C HIS A 422 36.33 -9.23 10.36
N LYS A 423 37.31 -9.84 9.68
CA LYS A 423 37.66 -9.56 8.28
C LYS A 423 36.46 -9.70 7.31
N PHE A 424 35.64 -10.73 7.52
CA PHE A 424 34.55 -11.10 6.61
C PHE A 424 33.14 -10.79 7.13
N TRP A 425 32.99 -9.83 8.06
CA TRP A 425 31.69 -9.49 8.65
C TRP A 425 30.58 -9.08 7.65
N LEU A 426 30.95 -8.70 6.43
CA LEU A 426 30.03 -8.34 5.34
C LEU A 426 29.56 -9.51 4.49
N HIS A 427 30.12 -10.70 4.74
CA HIS A 427 29.91 -11.94 4.00
C HIS A 427 29.32 -13.06 4.87
N SER A 428 28.68 -12.69 5.97
CA SER A 428 27.86 -13.62 6.76
C SER A 428 26.41 -13.58 6.30
N ALA A 429 25.76 -14.75 6.27
CA ALA A 429 24.37 -14.88 5.88
C ALA A 429 23.46 -14.52 7.06
N LEU A 430 22.43 -13.70 6.81
CA LEU A 430 21.56 -13.17 7.87
C LEU A 430 20.86 -14.28 8.67
N HIS A 431 20.49 -15.39 8.01
CA HIS A 431 19.84 -16.51 8.68
C HIS A 431 20.77 -17.23 9.68
N VAL A 432 22.07 -17.33 9.36
CA VAL A 432 23.08 -17.91 10.27
C VAL A 432 23.18 -17.03 11.52
N THR A 433 23.28 -15.72 11.33
CA THR A 433 23.33 -14.79 12.46
C THR A 433 22.07 -14.84 13.31
N ASP A 434 20.89 -14.89 12.71
CA ASP A 434 19.63 -15.02 13.45
C ASP A 434 19.57 -16.31 14.29
N GLU A 435 19.97 -17.44 13.69
CA GLU A 435 20.02 -18.73 14.38
C GLU A 435 21.01 -18.70 15.56
N THR A 436 22.20 -18.15 15.34
CA THR A 436 23.23 -18.02 16.37
C THR A 436 22.81 -17.09 17.50
N ILE A 437 22.13 -15.97 17.22
CA ILE A 437 21.54 -15.12 18.25
C ILE A 437 20.54 -15.92 19.09
N ARG A 438 19.59 -16.62 18.45
CA ARG A 438 18.58 -17.43 19.15
C ARG A 438 19.19 -18.53 20.00
N PHE A 439 20.28 -19.13 19.55
CA PHE A 439 21.02 -20.14 20.31
C PHE A 439 21.71 -19.52 21.54
N LEU A 440 22.54 -18.49 21.35
CA LEU A 440 23.30 -17.88 22.45
C LEU A 440 22.40 -17.26 23.52
N LYS A 441 21.25 -16.67 23.14
CA LYS A 441 20.28 -16.09 24.09
C LYS A 441 19.67 -17.11 25.06
N LYS A 442 19.76 -18.41 24.77
CA LYS A 442 19.32 -19.46 25.71
C LYS A 442 20.32 -19.69 26.85
N LEU A 443 21.58 -19.29 26.65
CA LEU A 443 22.70 -19.64 27.51
C LEU A 443 23.37 -18.42 28.16
N PHE A 444 23.32 -17.27 27.49
CA PHE A 444 24.05 -16.06 27.88
C PHE A 444 23.14 -14.83 27.83
N ASN A 445 23.49 -13.82 28.64
CA ASN A 445 22.78 -12.54 28.62
C ASN A 445 23.16 -11.69 27.40
N ASP A 446 22.29 -10.72 27.06
CA ASP A 446 22.43 -9.91 25.84
C ASP A 446 23.69 -9.01 25.84
N GLU A 447 24.19 -8.60 27.01
CA GLU A 447 25.40 -7.78 27.14
C GLU A 447 26.67 -8.58 26.79
N VAL A 448 26.78 -9.80 27.32
CA VAL A 448 27.89 -10.72 27.04
C VAL A 448 27.92 -11.09 25.57
N ILE A 449 26.76 -11.32 24.96
CA ILE A 449 26.62 -11.59 23.52
C ILE A 449 27.10 -10.38 22.70
N LEU A 450 26.72 -9.16 23.07
CA LEU A 450 27.14 -7.95 22.35
C LEU A 450 28.67 -7.76 22.40
N LYS A 451 29.29 -7.97 23.57
CA LYS A 451 30.76 -7.84 23.69
C LYS A 451 31.50 -8.86 22.81
N ASN A 452 30.92 -10.03 22.60
CA ASN A 452 31.45 -11.12 21.77
C ASN A 452 30.74 -11.24 20.41
N CYS A 453 30.25 -10.13 19.83
CA CYS A 453 29.35 -10.20 18.69
C CYS A 453 29.96 -10.80 17.42
N GLN A 454 31.29 -10.94 17.30
CA GLN A 454 31.89 -11.62 16.14
C GLN A 454 31.43 -13.07 16.07
N LEU A 455 31.17 -13.71 17.22
CA LEU A 455 30.70 -15.08 17.30
C LEU A 455 29.36 -15.29 16.59
N LEU A 456 28.53 -14.25 16.49
CA LEU A 456 27.25 -14.28 15.76
C LEU A 456 27.41 -14.51 14.25
N LEU A 457 28.61 -14.37 13.71
CA LEU A 457 28.89 -14.59 12.29
C LEU A 457 29.07 -16.08 11.95
N TYR A 458 29.26 -16.93 12.96
CA TYR A 458 29.62 -18.34 12.81
C TYR A 458 28.37 -19.23 12.91
N PRO A 459 28.35 -20.39 12.22
CA PRO A 459 27.26 -21.36 12.31
C PRO A 459 27.13 -21.97 13.72
N VAL A 460 25.87 -22.14 14.18
CA VAL A 460 25.58 -22.78 15.49
C VAL A 460 26.26 -24.14 15.62
N SER A 461 26.26 -24.94 14.56
CA SER A 461 26.86 -26.29 14.56
C SER A 461 28.35 -26.32 14.86
N GLU A 462 29.09 -25.21 14.66
CA GLU A 462 30.50 -25.11 15.05
C GLU A 462 30.64 -24.55 16.47
N ILE A 463 29.84 -23.52 16.81
CA ILE A 463 29.88 -22.85 18.12
C ILE A 463 29.43 -23.78 19.26
N GLU A 464 28.34 -24.52 19.05
CA GLU A 464 27.68 -25.37 20.06
C GLU A 464 28.65 -26.40 20.66
N ASN A 465 29.48 -27.05 19.83
CA ASN A 465 30.43 -28.07 20.29
C ASN A 465 31.41 -27.52 21.33
N TYR A 466 31.90 -26.30 21.11
CA TYR A 466 32.87 -25.65 22.00
C TYR A 466 32.21 -25.08 23.25
N ILE A 467 31.01 -24.49 23.12
CA ILE A 467 30.25 -24.01 24.27
C ILE A 467 29.93 -25.15 25.22
N ASP A 468 29.40 -26.26 24.69
CA ASP A 468 29.07 -27.44 25.49
C ASP A 468 30.28 -27.99 26.24
N LEU A 469 31.42 -28.07 25.56
CA LEU A 469 32.67 -28.56 26.14
C LEU A 469 33.16 -27.65 27.27
N LEU A 470 33.22 -26.34 27.03
CA LEU A 470 33.72 -25.37 27.99
C LEU A 470 32.77 -25.21 29.20
N LEU A 471 31.45 -25.22 28.98
CA LEU A 471 30.48 -25.18 30.07
C LEU A 471 30.50 -26.45 30.92
N LYS A 472 30.60 -27.65 30.31
CA LYS A 472 30.75 -28.91 31.06
C LYS A 472 32.02 -28.90 31.93
N ARG A 473 33.14 -28.40 31.40
CA ARG A 473 34.39 -28.24 32.17
C ARG A 473 34.26 -27.23 33.31
N ARG A 474 33.60 -26.08 33.09
CA ARG A 474 33.30 -25.11 34.15
C ARG A 474 32.49 -25.71 35.29
N HIS A 475 31.56 -26.61 34.98
CA HIS A 475 30.75 -27.32 35.97
C HIS A 475 31.41 -28.57 36.56
N GLY A 476 32.70 -28.81 36.30
CA GLY A 476 33.45 -29.94 36.86
C GLY A 476 33.09 -31.31 36.28
N VAL A 477 32.38 -31.37 35.15
CA VAL A 477 31.97 -32.63 34.51
C VAL A 477 33.09 -33.12 33.59
N ASN A 478 33.92 -34.04 34.10
CA ASN A 478 34.95 -34.72 33.32
C ASN A 478 34.36 -35.90 32.55
N ASN A 479 34.04 -35.71 31.28
CA ASN A 479 33.62 -36.79 30.39
C ASN A 479 34.61 -36.97 29.25
N ASN A 480 35.30 -38.12 29.23
CA ASN A 480 36.14 -38.62 28.13
C ASN A 480 35.32 -39.03 26.89
N SER A 481 34.07 -38.59 26.73
CA SER A 481 33.10 -39.14 25.79
C SER A 481 32.70 -38.23 24.62
N THR A 482 33.25 -37.01 24.49
CA THR A 482 33.09 -36.20 23.26
C THR A 482 34.20 -36.56 22.28
N LYS A 483 33.94 -37.53 21.39
CA LYS A 483 34.94 -38.14 20.51
C LYS A 483 35.58 -37.22 19.45
N ASP A 484 35.08 -36.00 19.23
CA ASP A 484 35.47 -35.20 18.06
C ASP A 484 36.13 -33.83 18.34
N VAL A 485 36.20 -33.36 19.60
CA VAL A 485 36.82 -32.05 19.93
C VAL A 485 37.74 -32.17 21.12
N GLN A 486 39.04 -32.25 20.87
CA GLN A 486 40.07 -32.21 21.92
C GLN A 486 40.56 -30.76 22.08
N LEU A 487 40.31 -30.16 23.24
CA LEU A 487 40.99 -28.93 23.65
C LEU A 487 42.47 -29.24 23.85
N GLU A 488 43.34 -28.31 23.48
CA GLU A 488 44.78 -28.54 23.57
C GLU A 488 45.30 -28.76 25.00
N PRO A 489 46.44 -29.47 25.14
CA PRO A 489 47.10 -29.70 26.43
C PRO A 489 47.60 -28.42 27.12
N ASN A 490 47.64 -27.27 26.44
CA ASN A 490 48.03 -25.99 27.04
C ASN A 490 46.99 -25.46 28.07
N TYR A 491 45.80 -26.05 28.12
CA TYR A 491 44.79 -25.72 29.13
C TYR A 491 44.91 -26.51 30.44
N VAL A 492 45.96 -27.30 30.63
CA VAL A 492 46.15 -28.13 31.84
C VAL A 492 46.15 -27.31 33.14
N ASN A 493 46.52 -26.02 33.07
CA ASN A 493 46.53 -25.11 34.22
C ASN A 493 45.36 -24.11 34.25
N LEU A 494 44.40 -24.22 33.33
CA LEU A 494 43.27 -23.28 33.29
C LEU A 494 42.20 -23.73 34.31
N ASP A 495 41.91 -22.89 35.30
CA ASP A 495 40.76 -23.11 36.17
C ASP A 495 39.47 -22.71 35.45
N TYR A 496 38.78 -23.70 34.89
CA TYR A 496 37.52 -23.50 34.18
C TYR A 496 36.40 -23.00 35.10
N SER A 497 36.45 -23.30 36.40
CA SER A 497 35.41 -22.91 37.36
C SER A 497 35.41 -21.40 37.63
N ALA A 498 36.57 -20.75 37.46
CA ALA A 498 36.75 -19.31 37.60
C ALA A 498 36.36 -18.50 36.35
N LEU A 499 36.04 -19.15 35.23
CA LEU A 499 35.72 -18.47 33.98
C LEU A 499 34.30 -17.89 33.99
N ASN A 500 34.20 -16.58 33.75
CA ASN A 500 32.92 -15.93 33.51
C ASN A 500 32.42 -16.16 32.07
N ASP A 501 31.14 -15.85 31.83
CA ASP A 501 30.50 -16.06 30.54
C ASP A 501 31.18 -15.32 29.37
N GLU A 502 31.71 -14.12 29.62
CA GLU A 502 32.43 -13.33 28.60
C GLU A 502 33.73 -14.00 28.18
N GLN A 503 34.47 -14.58 29.14
CA GLN A 503 35.68 -15.35 28.89
C GLN A 503 35.38 -16.67 28.17
N ILE A 504 34.28 -17.35 28.54
CA ILE A 504 33.84 -18.57 27.84
C ILE A 504 33.60 -18.27 26.36
N LEU A 505 32.79 -17.25 26.03
CA LEU A 505 32.54 -16.90 24.62
C LEU A 505 33.79 -16.45 23.87
N SER A 506 34.71 -15.75 24.53
CA SER A 506 36.00 -15.37 23.94
C SER A 506 36.85 -16.60 23.59
N LEU A 507 36.89 -17.59 24.49
CA LEU A 507 37.61 -18.85 24.27
C LEU A 507 36.98 -19.69 23.16
N VAL A 508 35.64 -19.70 23.06
CA VAL A 508 34.94 -20.37 21.94
C VAL A 508 35.42 -19.78 20.60
N LEU A 509 35.41 -18.46 20.46
CA LEU A 509 35.86 -17.81 19.22
C LEU A 509 37.32 -18.12 18.93
N TYR A 510 38.18 -18.10 19.96
CA TYR A 510 39.59 -18.45 19.83
C TYR A 510 39.79 -19.88 19.31
N GLU A 511 39.10 -20.86 19.90
CA GLU A 511 39.22 -22.27 19.51
C GLU A 511 38.71 -22.54 18.10
N ILE A 512 37.66 -21.85 17.66
CA ILE A 512 37.19 -21.92 16.28
C ILE A 512 38.24 -21.33 15.34
N GLU A 513 38.64 -20.08 15.55
CA GLU A 513 39.54 -19.36 14.65
C GLU A 513 40.94 -19.98 14.60
N LYS A 514 41.39 -20.62 15.68
CA LYS A 514 42.64 -21.36 15.71
C LYS A 514 42.71 -22.44 14.63
N LYS A 515 41.63 -23.20 14.40
CA LYS A 515 41.56 -24.20 13.31
C LYS A 515 41.73 -23.59 11.92
N TYR A 516 41.37 -22.32 11.78
CA TYR A 516 41.44 -21.56 10.54
C TYR A 516 42.61 -20.56 10.52
N HIS A 517 43.60 -20.73 11.40
CA HIS A 517 44.77 -19.84 11.52
C HIS A 517 44.41 -18.34 11.64
N PHE A 518 43.30 -18.04 12.31
CA PHE A 518 42.78 -16.67 12.50
C PHE A 518 42.53 -15.92 11.19
N SER A 519 42.27 -16.64 10.10
CA SER A 519 41.95 -16.07 8.79
C SER A 519 40.56 -15.40 8.75
N GLY A 520 39.66 -15.77 9.66
CA GLY A 520 38.23 -15.45 9.63
C GLY A 520 37.40 -16.41 8.78
N ASP A 521 38.00 -17.45 8.18
CA ASP A 521 37.30 -18.38 7.27
C ASP A 521 36.32 -19.31 8.01
N GLY A 522 36.40 -19.36 9.35
CA GLY A 522 35.52 -20.18 10.17
C GLY A 522 34.04 -19.82 10.07
N ILE A 523 33.69 -18.63 9.53
CA ILE A 523 32.28 -18.28 9.25
C ILE A 523 31.64 -19.16 8.15
N TRP A 524 32.46 -19.82 7.34
CA TRP A 524 32.06 -20.81 6.33
C TRP A 524 32.32 -22.24 6.80
N ALA A 525 32.65 -22.47 8.07
CA ALA A 525 32.84 -23.80 8.63
C ALA A 525 31.62 -24.68 8.35
N ARG A 526 31.86 -25.86 7.74
CA ARG A 526 30.82 -26.82 7.31
C ARG A 526 29.81 -26.26 6.29
N GLN A 527 30.08 -25.10 5.69
CA GLN A 527 29.37 -24.62 4.52
C GLN A 527 30.08 -25.13 3.27
N ASP A 528 29.75 -26.36 2.90
CA ASP A 528 29.58 -26.86 1.52
C ASP A 528 29.72 -28.39 1.53
N GLY A 529 29.19 -29.04 0.50
CA GLY A 529 29.52 -30.42 0.15
C GLY A 529 31.00 -30.63 -0.22
N VAL A 530 31.92 -29.88 0.40
CA VAL A 530 33.36 -30.04 0.30
C VAL A 530 33.87 -30.30 1.71
N LYS A 531 34.03 -31.58 2.02
CA LYS A 531 34.88 -32.02 3.13
C LYS A 531 36.28 -31.45 2.87
N ILE A 532 36.74 -30.56 3.73
CA ILE A 532 38.16 -30.28 3.82
C ILE A 532 38.74 -31.46 4.60
N ASP A 533 39.26 -32.46 3.87
CA ASP A 533 40.15 -33.44 4.48
C ASP A 533 41.43 -32.69 4.87
N VAL A 534 41.52 -32.34 6.15
CA VAL A 534 42.77 -31.89 6.76
C VAL A 534 43.62 -33.15 6.94
N GLN A 535 44.41 -33.51 5.93
CA GLN A 535 45.56 -34.37 6.14
C GLN A 535 46.69 -33.52 6.71
N ALA A 536 47.12 -33.91 7.91
CA ALA A 536 48.27 -33.39 8.61
C ALA A 536 49.53 -33.47 7.73
N SER A 537 50.34 -32.42 7.76
CA SER A 537 51.77 -32.43 7.41
C SER A 537 52.55 -32.02 8.65
#